data_AF-A0A6P2AS45-F1
#
_entry.id   AF-A0A6P2AS45-F1
#
_cell.length_a   1.000
_cell.length_b   1.000
_cell.length_c   1.000
_cell.angle_alpha   90.00
_cell.angle_beta   90.00
_cell.angle_gamma   90.00
#
_symmetry.space_group_name_H-M   'P 1'
#
loop_
_entity.id
_entity.type
_entity.pdbx_description
1 polymer ?
#
loop_
_entity_poly.entity_id
_entity_poly.type
_entity_poly.pdbx_seq_one_letter_code
_entity_poly.pdbx_strand_id
1 'polypeptide(L)'
;MVLRWFSSRPLWLAALVGPLLIPQGVLAQTISLAVIQDEANQTQWPGISRRLQAMDIAYCTLNRETFTPATLPNPAHTVLLLVNIPALDVTQAMALETWMKQGGRVIVTGNTGSLSPEAVQTQLQRLLGATWGFPLSTSAALELNGDWAAQTLPLTTPLQGGSILPTQPQSRVLAHWRTQRPTPAIVTSANSVFLGWRWGNDQIAGVNTDVAWMQTLVRQYGSPARAGFNNAQPCSVPATPPLITTLRPDPEPMRTMAPAAPMVRVPPRPQPADPVPANPIAANPVPPNLGHWERAIATAPTPLRSHYQDLTALLNRYESAIIASEARGITEPFKATIEQVRNGSQTRTPHTALQTARDHLNRFRAMITSRAFPDAEAQSRQLHRYLWDTYPTEGAIAYPETRAIWFDRGTIVRAKSPQDLARIFDRLAEAGINTVFFETVNASYTIYPSTVAPEQNPLTQGWDPLAAAVKLAHERGMELHAWVWLFAAANQRHNAVMGQPPDYLGPVLTR
;
A
#
# COMPACT_ATOMS: atom_id res chain seq x y z
N MET A 1 -44.52 47.68 -15.04
CA MET A 1 -44.55 49.16 -15.01
C MET A 1 -44.12 49.63 -13.62
N VAL A 2 -42.81 49.81 -13.38
CA VAL A 2 -42.21 50.54 -12.23
C VAL A 2 -40.81 50.98 -12.69
N LEU A 3 -40.69 52.16 -13.30
CA LEU A 3 -40.18 53.42 -12.75
C LEU A 3 -38.70 53.42 -12.30
N ARG A 4 -37.90 54.06 -13.17
CA ARG A 4 -36.59 54.65 -12.89
C ARG A 4 -36.70 55.75 -11.83
N TRP A 5 -35.66 55.91 -11.01
CA TRP A 5 -35.31 57.18 -10.39
C TRP A 5 -33.82 57.48 -10.64
N PHE A 6 -33.59 58.66 -11.19
CA PHE A 6 -32.29 59.31 -11.41
C PHE A 6 -32.18 60.45 -10.40
N SER A 7 -31.03 60.58 -9.75
CA SER A 7 -30.51 61.82 -9.16
C SER A 7 -29.04 61.57 -8.79
N SER A 8 -28.02 62.41 -8.94
CA SER A 8 -27.72 63.58 -9.77
C SER A 8 -26.40 64.16 -9.21
N ARG A 9 -25.30 64.07 -10.00
CA ARG A 9 -24.11 64.98 -10.03
C ARG A 9 -23.15 65.03 -8.80
N PRO A 10 -21.89 65.51 -8.92
CA PRO A 10 -21.19 66.06 -10.10
C PRO A 10 -19.84 65.42 -10.45
N LEU A 11 -19.40 65.71 -11.69
CA LEU A 11 -18.06 65.50 -12.22
C LEU A 11 -17.04 66.44 -11.54
N TRP A 12 -15.93 65.87 -11.07
CA TRP A 12 -14.65 66.55 -11.00
C TRP A 12 -13.60 65.68 -11.71
N LEU A 13 -13.14 66.16 -12.87
CA LEU A 13 -11.92 65.69 -13.51
C LEU A 13 -10.73 66.16 -12.66
N ALA A 14 -10.03 65.23 -12.04
CA ALA A 14 -8.64 65.43 -11.64
C ALA A 14 -7.81 64.37 -12.36
N ALA A 15 -7.06 64.83 -13.37
CA ALA A 15 -6.06 64.04 -14.05
C ALA A 15 -4.92 63.72 -13.08
N LEU A 16 -4.80 62.44 -12.71
CA LEU A 16 -3.60 61.88 -12.10
C LEU A 16 -3.12 60.75 -13.00
N VAL A 17 -2.14 61.07 -13.85
CA VAL A 17 -1.29 60.09 -14.52
C VAL A 17 -0.43 59.43 -13.43
N GLY A 18 -0.97 58.39 -12.81
CA GLY A 18 -0.22 57.47 -11.98
C GLY A 18 0.43 56.41 -12.87
N PRO A 19 1.67 55.96 -12.58
CA PRO A 19 2.32 54.95 -13.40
C PRO A 19 1.46 53.68 -13.36
N LEU A 20 1.17 53.13 -14.54
CA LEU A 20 0.70 51.75 -14.67
C LEU A 20 1.71 50.87 -13.94
N LEU A 21 1.38 50.49 -12.71
CA LEU A 21 1.90 49.29 -12.08
C LEU A 21 1.35 48.13 -12.91
N ILE A 22 2.08 47.82 -13.98
CA ILE A 22 2.02 46.51 -14.62
C ILE A 22 2.21 45.52 -13.47
N PRO A 23 1.26 44.61 -13.21
CA PRO A 23 1.48 43.57 -12.22
C PRO A 23 2.76 42.87 -12.66
N GLN A 24 3.81 42.98 -11.84
CA GLN A 24 5.05 42.25 -12.10
C GLN A 24 4.65 40.80 -12.24
N GLY A 25 4.74 40.27 -13.45
CA GLY A 25 4.49 38.87 -13.69
C GLY A 25 5.34 38.11 -12.69
N VAL A 26 4.69 37.26 -11.89
CA VAL A 26 5.38 36.20 -11.17
C VAL A 26 6.25 35.54 -12.23
N LEU A 27 7.57 35.78 -12.19
CA LEU A 27 8.49 35.16 -13.13
C LEU A 27 8.25 33.66 -12.96
N ALA A 28 7.69 33.02 -13.99
CA ALA A 28 7.39 31.61 -13.95
C ALA A 28 8.72 30.89 -13.70
N GLN A 29 8.91 30.36 -12.50
CA GLN A 29 10.14 29.69 -12.13
C GLN A 29 10.36 28.56 -13.11
N THR A 30 11.51 28.61 -13.79
CA THR A 30 11.90 27.57 -14.73
C THR A 30 12.26 26.32 -13.93
N ILE A 31 11.69 25.18 -14.31
CA ILE A 31 11.92 23.89 -13.64
C ILE A 31 12.58 22.88 -14.58
N SER A 32 13.41 22.01 -14.02
CA SER A 32 13.98 20.82 -14.67
C SER A 32 13.55 19.55 -13.94
N LEU A 33 13.75 18.39 -14.57
CA LEU A 33 13.50 17.09 -13.97
C LEU A 33 14.81 16.46 -13.48
N ALA A 34 14.75 15.80 -12.33
CA ALA A 34 15.80 14.86 -11.91
C ALA A 34 15.18 13.47 -11.86
N VAL A 35 15.74 12.51 -12.61
CA VAL A 35 15.19 11.16 -12.74
C VAL A 35 16.14 10.16 -12.09
N ILE A 36 15.62 9.35 -11.18
CA ILE A 36 16.43 8.31 -10.52
C ILE A 36 16.54 7.07 -11.42
N GLN A 37 17.77 6.69 -11.72
CA GLN A 37 18.14 5.39 -12.29
C GLN A 37 18.34 4.38 -11.16
N ASP A 38 17.59 3.29 -11.22
CA ASP A 38 17.61 2.22 -10.23
C ASP A 38 17.76 0.87 -10.94
N GLU A 39 18.42 -0.10 -10.31
CA GLU A 39 18.52 -1.45 -10.87
C GLU A 39 17.14 -2.03 -11.23
N ALA A 40 16.11 -1.68 -10.45
CA ALA A 40 14.73 -2.14 -10.67
C ALA A 40 14.07 -1.55 -11.94
N ASN A 41 14.54 -0.41 -12.44
CA ASN A 41 14.01 0.23 -13.65
C ASN A 41 14.98 0.19 -14.85
N GLN A 42 16.15 -0.43 -14.68
CA GLN A 42 17.20 -0.51 -15.71
C GLN A 42 16.71 -1.14 -17.02
N THR A 43 15.94 -2.22 -16.95
CA THR A 43 15.40 -2.91 -18.15
C THR A 43 14.33 -2.08 -18.87
N GLN A 44 13.68 -1.15 -18.15
CA GLN A 44 12.65 -0.26 -18.68
C GLN A 44 13.22 1.07 -19.19
N TRP A 45 14.50 1.32 -18.90
CA TRP A 45 15.16 2.59 -19.17
C TRP A 45 15.05 3.06 -20.63
N PRO A 46 15.16 2.20 -21.67
CA PRO A 46 14.96 2.63 -23.05
C PRO A 46 13.57 3.22 -23.32
N GLY A 47 12.52 2.72 -22.65
CA GLY A 47 11.17 3.24 -22.78
C GLY A 47 10.95 4.53 -21.98
N ILE A 48 11.58 4.63 -20.80
CA ILE A 48 11.62 5.84 -19.95
C ILE A 48 12.33 6.98 -20.69
N SER A 49 13.55 6.75 -21.18
CA SER A 49 14.35 7.77 -21.87
C SER A 49 13.67 8.29 -23.13
N ARG A 50 13.05 7.41 -23.94
CA ARG A 50 12.29 7.80 -25.12
C ARG A 50 11.16 8.77 -24.79
N ARG A 51 10.42 8.55 -23.69
CA ARG A 51 9.36 9.46 -23.24
C ARG A 51 9.91 10.76 -22.68
N LEU A 52 10.99 10.72 -21.91
CA LEU A 52 11.67 11.92 -21.40
C LEU A 52 12.16 12.81 -22.56
N GLN A 53 12.70 12.21 -23.62
CA GLN A 53 13.09 12.92 -24.84
C GLN A 53 11.87 13.49 -25.58
N ALA A 54 10.80 12.69 -25.75
CA ALA A 54 9.58 13.13 -26.40
C ALA A 54 8.84 14.25 -25.65
N MET A 55 9.07 14.39 -24.34
CA MET A 55 8.51 15.49 -23.55
C MET A 55 9.16 16.86 -23.86
N ASP A 56 10.36 16.90 -24.44
CA ASP A 56 11.18 18.11 -24.63
C ASP A 56 11.34 18.95 -23.34
N ILE A 57 11.57 18.26 -22.21
CA ILE A 57 11.86 18.89 -20.92
C ILE A 57 13.32 18.60 -20.55
N ALA A 58 14.03 19.60 -20.03
CA ALA A 58 15.36 19.43 -19.46
C ALA A 58 15.31 18.45 -18.29
N TYR A 59 16.07 17.38 -18.37
CA TYR A 59 16.23 16.44 -17.26
C TYR A 59 17.69 16.14 -17.00
N CYS A 60 17.96 15.61 -15.82
CA CYS A 60 19.23 15.00 -15.48
C CYS A 60 18.98 13.66 -14.77
N THR A 61 19.97 12.77 -14.79
CA THR A 61 19.87 11.45 -14.17
C THR A 61 20.72 11.36 -12.91
N LEU A 62 20.19 10.68 -11.90
CA LEU A 62 20.91 10.33 -10.67
C LEU A 62 20.88 8.82 -10.50
N ASN A 63 22.01 8.21 -10.16
CA ASN A 63 22.04 6.80 -9.82
C ASN A 63 21.50 6.59 -8.40
N ARG A 64 20.97 5.39 -8.15
CA ARG A 64 20.50 4.98 -6.82
C ARG A 64 21.53 5.26 -5.71
N GLU A 65 22.81 4.96 -5.97
CA GLU A 65 23.92 5.14 -5.03
C GLU A 65 24.17 6.61 -4.68
N THR A 66 23.84 7.52 -5.59
CA THR A 66 23.94 8.96 -5.40
C THR A 66 22.59 9.58 -5.03
N PHE A 67 21.61 8.81 -4.55
CA PHE A 67 20.38 9.34 -3.99
C PHE A 67 20.55 9.63 -2.48
N THR A 68 21.31 10.69 -2.19
CA THR A 68 21.62 11.12 -0.81
C THR A 68 21.25 12.59 -0.63
N PRO A 69 21.16 13.11 0.61
CA PRO A 69 20.82 14.52 0.84
C PRO A 69 21.80 15.50 0.19
N ALA A 70 23.07 15.13 0.03
CA ALA A 70 24.13 16.00 -0.50
C ALA A 70 24.14 16.09 -2.03
N THR A 71 23.53 15.12 -2.71
CA THR A 71 23.63 14.94 -4.16
C THR A 71 22.35 15.29 -4.90
N LEU A 72 21.24 15.50 -4.17
CA LEU A 72 20.00 15.95 -4.76
C LEU A 72 20.12 17.41 -5.26
N PRO A 73 19.63 17.70 -6.48
CA PRO A 73 19.64 19.05 -7.04
C PRO A 73 18.85 20.05 -6.21
N ASN A 74 19.02 21.34 -6.49
CA ASN A 74 18.30 22.39 -5.76
C ASN A 74 16.76 22.22 -5.86
N PRO A 75 16.04 22.05 -4.74
CA PRO A 75 14.60 21.81 -4.73
C PRO A 75 13.75 22.94 -5.32
N ALA A 76 14.25 24.19 -5.33
CA ALA A 76 13.53 25.34 -5.86
C ALA A 76 13.26 25.24 -7.37
N HIS A 77 14.13 24.56 -8.13
CA HIS A 77 14.07 24.50 -9.59
C HIS A 77 13.96 23.07 -10.15
N THR A 78 13.77 22.07 -9.29
CA THR A 78 13.79 20.67 -9.71
C THR A 78 12.56 19.93 -9.23
N VAL A 79 11.99 19.13 -10.13
CA VAL A 79 10.99 18.10 -9.80
C VAL A 79 11.68 16.75 -9.87
N LEU A 80 11.66 16.01 -8.76
CA LEU A 80 12.25 14.67 -8.68
C LEU A 80 11.25 13.64 -9.21
N LEU A 81 11.71 12.73 -10.07
CA LEU A 81 10.90 11.68 -10.67
C LEU A 81 11.40 10.31 -10.22
N LEU A 82 10.56 9.59 -9.48
CA LEU A 82 10.76 8.21 -9.04
C LEU A 82 9.95 7.27 -9.94
N VAL A 83 10.61 6.71 -10.95
CA VAL A 83 9.94 5.86 -11.95
C VAL A 83 10.05 4.39 -11.56
N ASN A 84 8.93 3.81 -11.12
CA ASN A 84 8.77 2.38 -10.87
C ASN A 84 9.84 1.79 -9.93
N ILE A 85 10.15 2.46 -8.83
CA ILE A 85 11.22 2.06 -7.88
C ILE A 85 10.57 1.33 -6.70
N PRO A 86 10.48 -0.01 -6.71
CA PRO A 86 9.63 -0.73 -5.78
C PRO A 86 10.12 -0.65 -4.32
N ALA A 87 11.42 -0.48 -4.09
CA ALA A 87 11.99 -0.42 -2.74
C ALA A 87 13.01 0.71 -2.59
N LEU A 88 12.77 1.56 -1.59
CA LEU A 88 13.69 2.58 -1.09
C LEU A 88 14.21 2.13 0.28
N ASP A 89 15.48 2.40 0.56
CA ASP A 89 16.06 2.18 1.89
C ASP A 89 15.85 3.40 2.81
N VAL A 90 16.29 3.27 4.06
CA VAL A 90 16.16 4.32 5.09
C VAL A 90 16.91 5.59 4.70
N THR A 91 18.12 5.47 4.15
CA THR A 91 18.96 6.60 3.75
C THR A 91 18.30 7.40 2.64
N GLN A 92 17.74 6.72 1.64
CA GLN A 92 17.03 7.31 0.51
C GLN A 92 15.73 7.98 0.95
N ALA A 93 14.97 7.35 1.85
CA ALA A 93 13.74 7.92 2.39
C ALA A 93 14.03 9.20 3.21
N MET A 94 15.10 9.21 4.01
CA MET A 94 15.56 10.40 4.72
C MET A 94 16.04 11.51 3.78
N ALA A 95 16.75 11.16 2.70
CA ALA A 95 17.18 12.10 1.67
C ALA A 95 15.98 12.78 1.01
N LEU A 96 14.99 11.98 0.61
CA LEU A 96 13.74 12.48 0.04
C LEU A 96 13.01 13.39 1.03
N GLU A 97 12.90 13.01 2.30
CA GLU A 97 12.24 13.82 3.33
C GLU A 97 12.91 15.18 3.50
N THR A 98 14.24 15.17 3.63
CA THR A 98 15.05 16.39 3.83
C THR A 98 14.89 17.32 2.64
N TRP A 99 14.93 16.77 1.43
CA TRP A 99 14.79 17.53 0.20
C TRP A 99 13.37 18.09 -0.01
N MET A 100 12.33 17.31 0.28
CA MET A 100 10.94 17.77 0.22
C MET A 100 10.64 18.85 1.26
N LYS A 101 11.25 18.78 2.45
CA LYS A 101 11.15 19.84 3.48
C LYS A 101 11.72 21.19 3.02
N GLN A 102 12.67 21.18 2.07
CA GLN A 102 13.24 22.38 1.45
C GLN A 102 12.40 22.91 0.27
N GLY A 103 11.19 22.39 0.06
CA GLY A 103 10.31 22.78 -1.05
C GLY A 103 10.43 21.90 -2.29
N GLY A 104 11.14 20.76 -2.18
CA GLY A 104 11.26 19.79 -3.27
C GLY A 104 9.92 19.16 -3.63
N ARG A 105 9.69 18.99 -4.93
CA ARG A 105 8.46 18.40 -5.50
C ARG A 105 8.77 17.06 -6.13
N VAL A 106 7.92 16.06 -5.90
CA VAL A 106 8.15 14.70 -6.38
C VAL A 106 7.00 14.19 -7.23
N ILE A 107 7.33 13.47 -8.30
CA ILE A 107 6.37 12.66 -9.06
C ILE A 107 6.81 11.20 -8.94
N VAL A 108 5.86 10.33 -8.61
CA VAL A 108 6.10 8.93 -8.32
C VAL A 108 5.19 8.07 -9.20
N THR A 109 5.70 6.99 -9.77
CA THR A 109 4.91 6.12 -10.68
C THR A 109 4.94 4.65 -10.27
N GLY A 110 3.94 3.89 -10.69
CA GLY A 110 3.87 2.45 -10.51
C GLY A 110 3.82 2.05 -9.04
N ASN A 111 4.43 0.92 -8.69
CA ASN A 111 4.45 0.41 -7.32
C ASN A 111 5.59 0.99 -6.47
N THR A 112 5.97 2.25 -6.71
CA THR A 112 7.14 2.81 -6.03
C THR A 112 6.97 2.80 -4.51
N GLY A 113 8.00 2.31 -3.82
CA GLY A 113 8.03 2.20 -2.36
C GLY A 113 7.18 1.06 -1.77
N SER A 114 6.45 0.27 -2.57
CA SER A 114 5.57 -0.79 -2.06
C SER A 114 6.31 -1.98 -1.45
N LEU A 115 7.59 -2.14 -1.76
CA LEU A 115 8.48 -3.21 -1.26
C LEU A 115 9.57 -2.66 -0.32
N SER A 116 9.47 -1.40 0.10
CA SER A 116 10.39 -0.83 1.10
C SER A 116 10.16 -1.48 2.49
N PRO A 117 11.13 -1.39 3.43
CA PRO A 117 10.88 -1.78 4.81
C PRO A 117 9.69 -1.04 5.43
N GLU A 118 8.96 -1.66 6.38
CA GLU A 118 7.71 -1.10 6.94
C GLU A 118 7.85 0.34 7.48
N ALA A 119 8.97 0.62 8.17
CA ALA A 119 9.28 1.96 8.66
C ALA A 119 9.40 2.98 7.51
N VAL A 120 10.03 2.57 6.41
CA VAL A 120 10.17 3.39 5.19
C VAL A 120 8.83 3.54 4.48
N GLN A 121 8.01 2.48 4.39
CA GLN A 121 6.65 2.60 3.82
C GLN A 121 5.82 3.62 4.58
N THR A 122 5.82 3.55 5.92
CA THR A 122 5.11 4.50 6.78
C THR A 122 5.63 5.93 6.62
N GLN A 123 6.94 6.09 6.44
CA GLN A 123 7.54 7.38 6.12
C GLN A 123 7.04 7.88 4.75
N LEU A 124 7.19 7.09 3.69
CA LEU A 124 6.76 7.45 2.33
C LEU A 124 5.27 7.78 2.24
N GLN A 125 4.41 7.02 2.93
CA GLN A 125 2.98 7.32 3.01
C GLN A 125 2.71 8.73 3.56
N ARG A 126 3.48 9.19 4.55
CA ARG A 126 3.36 10.54 5.11
C ARG A 126 4.00 11.60 4.21
N LEU A 127 5.10 11.31 3.54
CA LEU A 127 5.74 12.27 2.64
C LEU A 127 4.95 12.48 1.36
N LEU A 128 4.50 11.39 0.75
CA LEU A 128 3.87 11.39 -0.57
C LEU A 128 2.37 11.64 -0.51
N GLY A 129 1.75 11.53 0.66
CA GLY A 129 0.29 11.63 0.82
C GLY A 129 -0.49 10.52 0.09
N ALA A 130 0.20 9.50 -0.41
CA ALA A 130 -0.40 8.39 -1.11
C ALA A 130 0.49 7.15 -1.05
N THR A 131 -0.12 5.99 -1.25
CA THR A 131 0.60 4.71 -1.41
C THR A 131 0.03 3.88 -2.53
N TRP A 132 0.84 3.00 -3.09
CA TRP A 132 0.33 1.91 -3.90
C TRP A 132 -0.59 1.02 -3.05
N GLY A 133 -1.82 0.80 -3.51
CA GLY A 133 -2.78 -0.09 -2.87
C GLY A 133 -2.71 -1.49 -3.44
N PHE A 134 -3.22 -1.66 -4.66
CA PHE A 134 -3.34 -2.97 -5.30
C PHE A 134 -3.38 -2.82 -6.84
N PRO A 135 -2.87 -3.81 -7.59
CA PRO A 135 -2.96 -3.80 -9.04
C PRO A 135 -4.40 -3.93 -9.51
N LEU A 136 -4.70 -3.39 -10.69
CA LEU A 136 -5.93 -3.66 -11.41
C LEU A 136 -5.91 -5.08 -11.98
N SER A 137 -7.07 -5.72 -11.96
CA SER A 137 -7.27 -7.06 -12.55
C SER A 137 -7.38 -7.03 -14.08
N THR A 138 -7.76 -5.89 -14.65
CA THR A 138 -7.89 -5.67 -16.10
C THR A 138 -7.47 -4.24 -16.44
N SER A 139 -7.06 -4.00 -17.68
CA SER A 139 -6.77 -2.66 -18.16
C SER A 139 -8.02 -1.78 -18.11
N ALA A 140 -7.89 -0.55 -17.63
CA ALA A 140 -9.00 0.37 -17.48
C ALA A 140 -8.63 1.76 -18.01
N ALA A 141 -9.63 2.46 -18.53
CA ALA A 141 -9.52 3.86 -18.93
C ALA A 141 -9.52 4.78 -17.71
N LEU A 142 -9.11 6.04 -17.88
CA LEU A 142 -9.07 7.03 -16.82
C LEU A 142 -10.29 7.96 -16.89
N GLU A 143 -10.75 8.39 -15.72
CA GLU A 143 -11.81 9.39 -15.57
C GLU A 143 -11.31 10.49 -14.63
N LEU A 144 -11.42 11.75 -15.05
CA LEU A 144 -10.96 12.88 -14.25
C LEU A 144 -11.91 13.18 -13.10
N ASN A 145 -11.36 13.61 -11.97
CA ASN A 145 -12.13 14.09 -10.84
C ASN A 145 -12.26 15.62 -10.89
N GLY A 146 -13.43 16.11 -11.33
CA GLY A 146 -13.76 17.54 -11.42
C GLY A 146 -13.12 18.29 -12.60
N ASP A 147 -13.20 19.62 -12.56
CA ASP A 147 -12.77 20.53 -13.64
C ASP A 147 -11.25 20.78 -13.65
N TRP A 148 -10.45 19.72 -13.48
CA TRP A 148 -9.01 19.86 -13.63
C TRP A 148 -8.69 20.14 -15.11
N ALA A 149 -8.14 21.33 -15.36
CA ALA A 149 -8.00 21.98 -16.67
C ALA A 149 -6.96 21.31 -17.60
N ALA A 150 -7.20 20.07 -17.99
CA ALA A 150 -6.34 19.33 -18.91
C ALA A 150 -7.18 18.68 -20.02
N GLN A 151 -7.87 19.52 -20.80
CA GLN A 151 -8.83 19.13 -21.85
C GLN A 151 -8.23 18.30 -23.00
N THR A 152 -6.92 18.04 -23.00
CA THR A 152 -6.22 17.27 -24.04
C THR A 152 -5.62 15.95 -23.54
N LEU A 153 -5.98 15.48 -22.33
CA LEU A 153 -5.44 14.22 -21.81
C LEU A 153 -6.09 13.01 -22.49
N PRO A 154 -5.31 11.95 -22.78
CA PRO A 154 -5.86 10.70 -23.27
C PRO A 154 -6.53 9.94 -22.12
N LEU A 155 -7.86 10.08 -22.05
CA LEU A 155 -8.70 9.46 -21.01
C LEU A 155 -9.29 8.11 -21.45
N THR A 156 -9.53 7.93 -22.75
CA THR A 156 -10.26 6.76 -23.28
C THR A 156 -9.37 5.54 -23.49
N THR A 157 -8.05 5.71 -23.54
CA THR A 157 -7.10 4.62 -23.76
C THR A 157 -7.01 3.76 -22.50
N PRO A 158 -7.35 2.46 -22.56
CA PRO A 158 -7.20 1.57 -21.42
C PRO A 158 -5.72 1.38 -21.09
N LEU A 159 -5.37 1.48 -19.81
CA LEU A 159 -4.02 1.27 -19.31
C LEU A 159 -4.05 0.18 -18.23
N GLN A 160 -2.96 -0.56 -18.12
CA GLN A 160 -2.75 -1.43 -16.97
C GLN A 160 -2.14 -0.61 -15.83
N GLY A 161 -2.57 -0.86 -14.59
CA GLY A 161 -2.12 -0.07 -13.46
C GLY A 161 -2.56 -0.66 -12.14
N GLY A 162 -2.67 0.18 -11.13
CA GLY A 162 -3.14 -0.14 -9.79
C GLY A 162 -3.76 1.08 -9.11
N SER A 163 -4.54 0.77 -8.09
CA SER A 163 -5.17 1.77 -7.24
C SER A 163 -4.13 2.44 -6.36
N ILE A 164 -4.14 3.76 -6.32
CA ILE A 164 -3.36 4.59 -5.42
C ILE A 164 -4.25 5.01 -4.25
N LEU A 165 -3.84 4.74 -3.02
CA LEU A 165 -4.63 5.04 -1.83
C LEU A 165 -4.16 6.37 -1.24
N PRO A 166 -5.04 7.38 -1.10
CA PRO A 166 -4.74 8.58 -0.34
C PRO A 166 -4.46 8.23 1.13
N THR A 167 -3.41 8.79 1.71
CA THR A 167 -3.00 8.52 3.10
C THR A 167 -3.10 9.73 4.01
N GLN A 168 -3.47 10.89 3.47
CA GLN A 168 -3.59 12.14 4.24
C GLN A 168 -4.89 12.89 3.93
N PRO A 169 -5.41 13.71 4.86
CA PRO A 169 -6.62 14.51 4.64
C PRO A 169 -6.50 15.49 3.46
N GLN A 170 -5.31 16.04 3.23
CA GLN A 170 -5.01 16.96 2.12
C GLN A 170 -4.78 16.26 0.77
N SER A 171 -4.74 14.93 0.76
CA SER A 171 -4.52 14.17 -0.47
C SER A 171 -5.76 14.21 -1.35
N ARG A 172 -5.58 14.63 -2.59
CA ARG A 172 -6.67 14.78 -3.57
C ARG A 172 -6.52 13.77 -4.68
N VAL A 173 -7.62 13.12 -5.03
CA VAL A 173 -7.67 12.25 -6.21
C VAL A 173 -7.88 13.12 -7.45
N LEU A 174 -6.97 13.04 -8.42
CA LEU A 174 -7.06 13.76 -9.70
C LEU A 174 -7.80 12.95 -10.77
N ALA A 175 -7.64 11.62 -10.73
CA ALA A 175 -8.29 10.71 -11.67
C ALA A 175 -8.58 9.36 -11.02
N HIS A 176 -9.62 8.71 -11.50
CA HIS A 176 -10.04 7.36 -11.12
C HIS A 176 -9.93 6.40 -12.31
N TRP A 177 -9.79 5.12 -12.00
CA TRP A 177 -9.94 4.04 -12.97
C TRP A 177 -11.42 3.82 -13.27
N ARG A 178 -11.79 3.90 -14.55
CA ARG A 178 -13.17 3.68 -15.02
C ARG A 178 -13.50 2.19 -15.01
N THR A 179 -13.89 1.68 -13.85
CA THR A 179 -14.29 0.29 -13.59
C THR A 179 -15.65 0.25 -12.88
N GLN A 180 -16.21 -0.94 -12.64
CA GLN A 180 -17.47 -1.08 -11.89
C GLN A 180 -17.42 -0.45 -10.50
N ARG A 181 -16.24 -0.45 -9.86
CA ARG A 181 -15.98 0.24 -8.59
C ARG A 181 -14.79 1.18 -8.78
N PRO A 182 -15.02 2.46 -9.08
CA PRO A 182 -13.96 3.41 -9.36
C PRO A 182 -12.94 3.48 -8.22
N THR A 183 -11.68 3.24 -8.54
CA THR A 183 -10.56 3.34 -7.60
C THR A 183 -9.63 4.47 -8.02
N PRO A 184 -8.94 5.16 -7.10
CA PRO A 184 -8.09 6.27 -7.47
C PRO A 184 -6.91 5.81 -8.32
N ALA A 185 -6.67 6.47 -9.44
CA ALA A 185 -5.56 6.20 -10.35
C ALA A 185 -4.40 7.18 -10.14
N ILE A 186 -4.72 8.42 -9.79
CA ILE A 186 -3.75 9.48 -9.57
C ILE A 186 -4.13 10.23 -8.31
N VAL A 187 -3.20 10.32 -7.36
CA VAL A 187 -3.37 11.06 -6.12
C VAL A 187 -2.28 12.13 -6.03
N THR A 188 -2.65 13.33 -5.61
CA THR A 188 -1.73 14.45 -5.40
C THR A 188 -1.81 14.95 -3.96
N SER A 189 -0.69 15.45 -3.46
CA SER A 189 -0.59 16.23 -2.22
C SER A 189 -0.03 17.63 -2.54
N ALA A 190 0.31 18.42 -1.51
CA ALA A 190 0.91 19.73 -1.71
C ALA A 190 2.19 19.71 -2.58
N ASN A 191 3.06 18.70 -2.39
CA ASN A 191 4.38 18.63 -3.03
C ASN A 191 4.62 17.30 -3.77
N SER A 192 3.58 16.48 -3.98
CA SER A 192 3.72 15.18 -4.64
C SER A 192 2.58 14.85 -5.59
N VAL A 193 2.89 14.03 -6.60
CA VAL A 193 1.90 13.28 -7.37
C VAL A 193 2.31 11.81 -7.42
N PHE A 194 1.34 10.93 -7.26
CA PHE A 194 1.51 9.48 -7.41
C PHE A 194 0.59 8.96 -8.53
N LEU A 195 1.20 8.45 -9.61
CA LEU A 195 0.53 7.82 -10.75
C LEU A 195 0.47 6.29 -10.60
N GLY A 196 -0.71 5.74 -10.82
CA GLY A 196 -1.03 4.32 -10.64
C GLY A 196 -0.58 3.38 -11.76
N TRP A 197 0.21 3.80 -12.73
CA TRP A 197 0.70 2.88 -13.77
C TRP A 197 2.22 2.96 -13.95
N ARG A 198 2.77 1.94 -14.61
CA ARG A 198 4.21 1.81 -14.85
C ARG A 198 4.62 2.69 -16.03
N TRP A 199 4.80 3.97 -15.75
CA TRP A 199 5.28 4.95 -16.73
C TRP A 199 6.60 4.48 -17.34
N GLY A 200 6.78 4.66 -18.65
CA GLY A 200 7.99 4.18 -19.33
C GLY A 200 7.86 2.82 -20.00
N ASN A 201 6.72 2.14 -19.88
CA ASN A 201 6.53 0.80 -20.44
C ASN A 201 5.50 0.80 -21.58
N ASP A 202 5.96 0.46 -22.79
CA ASP A 202 5.15 0.42 -24.01
C ASP A 202 4.00 -0.60 -23.96
N GLN A 203 4.12 -1.65 -23.14
CA GLN A 203 3.06 -2.66 -22.95
C GLN A 203 1.96 -2.16 -22.01
N ILE A 204 2.20 -1.06 -21.28
CA ILE A 204 1.30 -0.54 -20.24
C ILE A 204 0.59 0.73 -20.72
N ALA A 205 1.36 1.65 -21.29
CA ALA A 205 0.87 2.92 -21.80
C ALA A 205 1.65 3.31 -23.05
N GLY A 206 0.95 3.75 -24.09
CA GLY A 206 1.58 4.30 -25.29
C GLY A 206 2.38 5.57 -24.97
N VAL A 207 3.42 5.86 -25.77
CA VAL A 207 4.31 7.01 -25.57
C VAL A 207 3.52 8.33 -25.48
N ASN A 208 2.56 8.56 -26.38
CA ASN A 208 1.75 9.78 -26.37
C ASN A 208 0.92 9.93 -25.09
N THR A 209 0.42 8.84 -24.54
CA THR A 209 -0.31 8.83 -23.27
C THR A 209 0.60 9.28 -22.13
N ASP A 210 1.74 8.62 -21.99
CA ASP A 210 2.70 8.90 -20.92
C ASP A 210 3.27 10.32 -21.00
N VAL A 211 3.56 10.82 -22.21
CA VAL A 211 4.06 12.18 -22.45
C VAL A 211 3.00 13.22 -22.09
N ALA A 212 1.76 13.07 -22.57
CA ALA A 212 0.68 14.02 -22.31
C ALA A 212 0.37 14.15 -20.81
N TRP A 213 0.31 13.01 -20.11
CA TRP A 213 0.09 12.99 -18.67
C TRP A 213 1.25 13.63 -17.91
N MET A 214 2.49 13.22 -18.19
CA MET A 214 3.65 13.73 -17.47
C MET A 214 3.87 15.23 -17.70
N GLN A 215 3.75 15.71 -18.95
CA GLN A 215 3.86 17.15 -19.24
C GLN A 215 2.79 17.98 -18.51
N THR A 216 1.58 17.44 -18.36
CA THR A 216 0.50 18.11 -17.64
C THR A 216 0.81 18.20 -16.15
N LEU A 217 1.27 17.09 -15.56
CA LEU A 217 1.63 17.03 -14.13
C LEU A 217 2.87 17.86 -13.80
N VAL A 218 3.87 17.92 -14.68
CA VAL A 218 5.06 18.76 -14.45
C VAL A 218 4.71 20.25 -14.50
N ARG A 219 3.83 20.66 -15.42
CA ARG A 219 3.41 22.07 -15.57
C ARG A 219 2.71 22.66 -14.36
N GLN A 220 2.10 21.82 -13.52
CA GLN A 220 1.48 22.30 -12.28
C GLN A 220 2.51 22.88 -11.28
N TYR A 221 3.79 22.51 -11.44
CA TYR A 221 4.87 22.93 -10.56
C TYR A 221 5.65 24.13 -11.09
N GLY A 222 5.49 24.52 -12.35
CA GLY A 222 6.23 25.62 -12.96
C GLY A 222 6.36 25.48 -14.46
N SER A 223 7.13 26.38 -15.08
CA SER A 223 7.39 26.33 -16.52
C SER A 223 8.60 25.44 -16.79
N PRO A 224 8.45 24.28 -17.47
CA PRO A 224 9.58 23.41 -17.73
C PRO A 224 10.57 24.04 -18.71
N ALA A 225 11.86 23.97 -18.39
CA ALA A 225 12.94 24.29 -19.32
C ALA A 225 12.91 23.31 -20.50
N ARG A 226 13.04 23.83 -21.72
CA ARG A 226 13.24 23.00 -22.91
C ARG A 226 14.73 22.71 -23.10
N ALA A 227 15.06 21.51 -23.58
CA ALA A 227 16.45 21.07 -23.74
C ALA A 227 16.77 20.48 -25.12
N GLY A 228 15.78 20.22 -25.98
CA GLY A 228 16.02 19.54 -27.25
C GLY A 228 16.40 18.07 -27.08
N PHE A 229 16.91 17.46 -28.16
CA PHE A 229 17.00 15.99 -28.31
C PHE A 229 18.12 15.28 -27.51
N ASN A 230 19.05 15.99 -26.86
CA ASN A 230 20.19 15.40 -26.13
C ASN A 230 20.26 15.87 -24.67
N ASN A 231 19.29 15.44 -23.87
CA ASN A 231 19.04 15.91 -22.50
C ASN A 231 19.40 14.89 -21.41
N ALA A 232 19.99 13.74 -21.73
CA ALA A 232 20.46 12.77 -20.72
C ALA A 232 21.85 13.19 -20.21
N GLN A 233 21.92 13.99 -19.14
CA GLN A 233 23.18 14.30 -18.45
C GLN A 233 23.10 13.90 -16.98
N PRO A 234 24.21 13.48 -16.35
CA PRO A 234 24.26 13.32 -14.90
C PRO A 234 23.90 14.64 -14.21
N CYS A 235 23.11 14.60 -13.14
CA CYS A 235 22.77 15.81 -12.42
C CYS A 235 24.04 16.48 -11.86
N SER A 236 24.21 17.78 -12.15
CA SER A 236 25.30 18.57 -11.59
C SER A 236 25.06 18.73 -10.09
N VAL A 237 25.90 18.08 -9.28
CA VAL A 237 25.89 18.26 -7.83
C VAL A 237 26.37 19.69 -7.53
N PRO A 238 25.74 20.43 -6.60
CA PRO A 238 26.27 21.72 -6.19
C PRO A 238 27.73 21.54 -5.74
N ALA A 239 28.66 22.24 -6.40
CA ALA A 239 30.06 22.23 -6.01
C ALA A 239 30.15 22.78 -4.59
N THR A 240 30.47 21.92 -3.62
CA THR A 240 30.91 22.38 -2.31
C THR A 240 32.14 23.26 -2.54
N PRO A 241 32.16 24.55 -2.15
CA PRO A 241 33.38 25.32 -2.23
C PRO A 241 34.45 24.58 -1.41
N PRO A 242 35.69 24.45 -1.92
CA PRO A 242 36.73 23.74 -1.19
C PRO A 242 36.92 24.44 0.16
N LEU A 243 36.85 23.68 1.25
CA LEU A 243 37.36 24.16 2.53
C LEU A 243 38.82 24.55 2.28
N ILE A 244 39.10 25.85 2.36
CA ILE A 244 40.46 26.36 2.41
C ILE A 244 41.01 25.89 3.76
N THR A 245 41.77 24.79 3.71
CA THR A 245 42.61 24.33 4.81
C THR A 245 43.80 25.28 4.91
N THR A 246 43.68 26.32 5.73
CA THR A 246 44.84 27.02 6.27
C THR A 246 44.86 26.87 7.79
N LEU A 247 45.29 25.70 8.24
CA LEU A 247 45.84 25.53 9.58
C LEU A 247 47.36 25.53 9.44
N ARG A 248 47.96 26.71 9.64
CA ARG A 248 49.32 26.81 10.17
C ARG A 248 49.21 26.92 11.69
N PRO A 249 50.02 26.20 12.47
CA PRO A 249 50.07 26.37 13.91
C PRO A 249 51.04 27.51 14.23
N ASP A 250 50.58 28.50 15.00
CA ASP A 250 51.44 29.34 15.83
C ASP A 250 50.95 29.29 17.29
N PRO A 251 51.87 29.37 18.27
CA PRO A 251 51.60 29.00 19.65
C PRO A 251 51.10 30.20 20.48
N GLU A 252 50.03 30.02 21.26
CA GLU A 252 49.62 30.99 22.28
C GLU A 252 50.02 30.56 23.69
N PRO A 253 50.36 31.52 24.58
CA PRO A 253 50.88 31.25 25.91
C PRO A 253 49.78 31.01 26.94
N MET A 254 50.15 30.25 27.98
CA MET A 254 49.34 29.97 29.17
C MET A 254 48.71 31.23 29.77
N ARG A 255 47.39 31.19 30.01
CA ARG A 255 46.71 32.08 30.96
C ARG A 255 45.87 31.29 31.96
N THR A 256 46.08 31.67 33.21
CA THR A 256 45.61 31.13 34.48
C THR A 256 44.10 31.25 34.68
N MET A 257 43.54 30.25 35.37
CA MET A 257 42.15 30.19 35.85
C MET A 257 41.82 31.30 36.84
N ALA A 258 40.59 31.84 36.76
CA ALA A 258 39.90 32.58 37.82
C ALA A 258 38.44 32.10 37.94
N PRO A 259 37.80 32.18 39.13
CA PRO A 259 36.73 31.27 39.53
C PRO A 259 35.31 31.71 39.13
N ALA A 260 34.39 30.74 39.18
CA ALA A 260 33.00 30.83 38.75
C ALA A 260 32.12 31.75 39.63
N ALA A 261 31.24 32.51 38.99
CA ALA A 261 30.15 33.24 39.64
C ALA A 261 28.94 32.33 39.94
N PRO A 262 28.08 32.66 40.94
CA PRO A 262 27.03 31.76 41.40
C PRO A 262 25.81 31.75 40.48
N MET A 263 25.27 30.56 40.23
CA MET A 263 24.05 30.33 39.46
C MET A 263 22.79 30.76 40.24
N VAL A 264 21.94 31.55 39.60
CA VAL A 264 20.55 31.79 40.00
C VAL A 264 19.76 30.48 39.86
N ARG A 265 19.09 30.05 40.95
CA ARG A 265 18.19 28.88 40.95
C ARG A 265 16.88 29.22 40.24
N VAL A 266 16.66 28.59 39.08
CA VAL A 266 15.34 28.43 38.46
C VAL A 266 14.82 27.03 38.83
N PRO A 267 13.56 26.85 39.28
CA PRO A 267 13.01 25.53 39.55
C PRO A 267 12.42 24.90 38.27
N PRO A 268 12.77 23.65 37.89
CA PRO A 268 11.99 22.88 36.91
C PRO A 268 11.30 21.69 37.61
N ARG A 269 9.97 21.69 37.66
CA ARG A 269 8.98 21.08 36.73
C ARG A 269 8.55 19.70 37.25
N PRO A 270 7.23 19.39 37.33
CA PRO A 270 6.76 18.12 37.87
C PRO A 270 7.32 16.95 37.07
N GLN A 271 7.81 15.93 37.78
CA GLN A 271 8.32 14.70 37.18
C GLN A 271 7.21 14.02 36.36
N PRO A 272 7.51 13.47 35.17
CA PRO A 272 6.62 12.53 34.52
C PRO A 272 6.45 11.33 35.44
N ALA A 273 5.22 10.84 35.58
CA ALA A 273 4.94 9.57 36.24
C ALA A 273 5.86 8.47 35.68
N ASP A 274 6.30 7.58 36.58
CA ASP A 274 7.22 6.49 36.27
C ASP A 274 6.85 5.79 34.96
N PRO A 275 7.83 5.45 34.11
CA PRO A 275 7.56 4.62 32.96
C PRO A 275 6.98 3.30 33.47
N VAL A 276 5.75 3.00 33.06
CA VAL A 276 5.22 1.63 33.10
C VAL A 276 6.31 0.76 32.47
N PRO A 277 6.83 -0.26 33.18
CA PRO A 277 7.86 -1.10 32.62
C PRO A 277 7.31 -1.66 31.31
N ALA A 278 8.01 -1.34 30.21
CA ALA A 278 7.79 -2.00 28.95
C ALA A 278 7.96 -3.49 29.23
N ASN A 279 6.83 -4.20 29.24
CA ASN A 279 6.85 -5.64 29.23
C ASN A 279 7.73 -5.99 28.02
N PRO A 280 8.89 -6.65 28.19
CA PRO A 280 9.58 -7.15 27.03
C PRO A 280 8.55 -8.00 26.31
N ILE A 281 8.30 -7.73 25.03
CA ILE A 281 7.75 -8.76 24.16
C ILE A 281 8.81 -9.85 24.22
N ALA A 282 8.67 -10.75 25.20
CA ALA A 282 9.41 -11.98 25.25
C ALA A 282 9.22 -12.57 23.87
N ALA A 283 10.33 -12.85 23.18
CA ALA A 283 10.29 -13.69 22.01
C ALA A 283 9.42 -14.89 22.38
N ASN A 284 8.26 -15.03 21.74
CA ASN A 284 7.35 -16.14 22.01
C ASN A 284 8.20 -17.41 22.02
N PRO A 285 8.20 -18.20 23.11
CA PRO A 285 8.98 -19.42 23.15
C PRO A 285 8.58 -20.26 21.94
N VAL A 286 9.57 -20.57 21.11
CA VAL A 286 9.43 -21.40 19.91
C VAL A 286 8.73 -22.70 20.34
N PRO A 287 7.53 -23.00 19.82
CA PRO A 287 6.81 -24.20 20.22
C PRO A 287 7.69 -25.44 20.05
N PRO A 288 7.72 -26.37 21.04
CA PRO A 288 8.67 -27.48 21.05
C PRO A 288 8.50 -28.46 19.87
N ASN A 289 7.35 -28.43 19.20
CA ASN A 289 7.00 -29.34 18.09
C ASN A 289 7.08 -28.69 16.69
N LEU A 290 7.91 -27.67 16.51
CA LEU A 290 8.21 -27.16 15.17
C LEU A 290 9.23 -28.06 14.46
N GLY A 291 9.04 -28.30 13.16
CA GLY A 291 10.02 -29.00 12.34
C GLY A 291 11.35 -28.23 12.25
N HIS A 292 12.38 -28.90 11.71
CA HIS A 292 13.76 -28.40 11.73
C HIS A 292 13.91 -27.03 11.06
N TRP A 293 13.20 -26.79 9.95
CA TRP A 293 13.28 -25.53 9.20
C TRP A 293 12.40 -24.43 9.82
N GLU A 294 11.27 -24.76 10.45
CA GLU A 294 10.40 -23.80 11.13
C GLU A 294 11.13 -23.13 12.31
N ARG A 295 11.91 -23.91 13.07
CA ARG A 295 12.76 -23.37 14.15
C ARG A 295 13.88 -22.49 13.61
N ALA A 296 14.49 -22.88 12.50
CA ALA A 296 15.53 -22.09 11.85
C ALA A 296 15.00 -20.73 11.40
N ILE A 297 13.78 -20.67 10.87
CA ILE A 297 13.13 -19.40 10.52
C ILE A 297 12.79 -18.61 11.78
N ALA A 298 12.19 -19.21 12.80
CA ALA A 298 11.80 -18.50 14.03
C ALA A 298 12.99 -17.79 14.71
N THR A 299 14.19 -18.37 14.57
CA THR A 299 15.46 -17.88 15.13
C THR A 299 16.32 -17.09 14.14
N ALA A 300 15.88 -16.92 12.89
CA ALA A 300 16.58 -16.13 11.88
C ALA A 300 16.51 -14.62 12.18
N PRO A 301 17.43 -13.81 11.61
CA PRO A 301 17.35 -12.35 11.66
C PRO A 301 15.96 -11.84 11.26
N THR A 302 15.49 -10.78 11.94
CA THR A 302 14.15 -10.20 11.72
C THR A 302 13.81 -9.91 10.25
N PRO A 303 14.72 -9.35 9.41
CA PRO A 303 14.43 -9.14 7.99
C PRO A 303 14.10 -10.44 7.24
N LEU A 304 14.83 -11.52 7.51
CA LEU A 304 14.61 -12.82 6.88
C LEU A 304 13.32 -13.49 7.33
N ARG A 305 12.90 -13.27 8.59
CA ARG A 305 11.58 -13.71 9.08
C ARG A 305 10.45 -12.99 8.37
N SER A 306 10.57 -11.67 8.19
CA SER A 306 9.60 -10.88 7.41
C SER A 306 9.55 -11.36 5.97
N HIS A 307 10.71 -11.49 5.31
CA HIS A 307 10.78 -12.00 3.94
C HIS A 307 10.13 -13.37 3.81
N TYR A 308 10.32 -14.27 4.77
CA TYR A 308 9.65 -15.57 4.74
C TYR A 308 8.12 -15.45 4.75
N GLN A 309 7.57 -14.60 5.63
CA GLN A 309 6.13 -14.35 5.73
C GLN A 309 5.61 -13.74 4.42
N ASP A 310 6.31 -12.74 3.88
CA ASP A 310 5.97 -12.06 2.63
C ASP A 310 5.97 -13.01 1.43
N LEU A 311 7.03 -13.80 1.27
CA LEU A 311 7.17 -14.78 0.19
C LEU A 311 6.07 -15.86 0.28
N THR A 312 5.73 -16.30 1.48
CA THR A 312 4.66 -17.29 1.69
C THR A 312 3.30 -16.69 1.32
N ALA A 313 3.02 -15.47 1.76
CA ALA A 313 1.79 -14.76 1.39
C ALA A 313 1.71 -14.51 -0.12
N LEU A 314 2.82 -14.16 -0.76
CA LEU A 314 2.89 -13.91 -2.20
C LEU A 314 2.70 -15.20 -3.02
N LEU A 315 3.32 -16.30 -2.60
CA LEU A 315 3.11 -17.61 -3.21
C LEU A 315 1.65 -18.07 -3.09
N ASN A 316 1.01 -17.85 -1.93
CA ASN A 316 -0.40 -18.18 -1.73
C ASN A 316 -1.32 -17.33 -2.64
N ARG A 317 -1.01 -16.04 -2.81
CA ARG A 317 -1.74 -15.17 -3.76
C ARG A 317 -1.54 -15.60 -5.21
N TYR A 318 -0.34 -16.01 -5.57
CA TYR A 318 -0.03 -16.53 -6.90
C TYR A 318 -0.76 -17.86 -7.19
N GLU A 319 -0.76 -18.79 -6.22
CA GLU A 319 -1.55 -20.03 -6.29
C GLU A 319 -3.04 -19.72 -6.46
N SER A 320 -3.57 -18.77 -5.68
CA SER A 320 -4.97 -18.33 -5.80
C SER A 320 -5.28 -17.75 -7.18
N ALA A 321 -4.34 -16.98 -7.76
CA ALA A 321 -4.50 -16.39 -9.09
C ALA A 321 -4.49 -17.46 -10.20
N ILE A 322 -3.66 -18.50 -10.08
CA ILE A 322 -3.67 -19.65 -11.00
C ILE A 322 -5.01 -20.39 -10.90
N ILE A 323 -5.47 -20.70 -9.69
CA ILE A 323 -6.76 -21.37 -9.46
C ILE A 323 -7.90 -20.56 -10.11
N ALA A 324 -7.91 -19.24 -9.90
CA ALA A 324 -8.92 -18.35 -10.49
C ALA A 324 -8.83 -18.27 -12.03
N SER A 325 -7.62 -18.35 -12.59
CA SER A 325 -7.41 -18.36 -14.04
C SER A 325 -7.91 -19.66 -14.68
N GLU A 326 -7.72 -20.79 -14.01
CA GLU A 326 -8.11 -22.12 -14.52
C GLU A 326 -9.61 -22.42 -14.34
N ALA A 327 -10.28 -21.70 -13.42
CA ALA A 327 -11.71 -21.84 -13.14
C ALA A 327 -12.64 -21.54 -14.33
N ARG A 328 -12.18 -20.86 -15.40
CA ARG A 328 -13.03 -20.53 -16.58
C ARG A 328 -13.47 -21.73 -17.41
N GLY A 329 -12.85 -22.90 -17.26
CA GLY A 329 -13.16 -24.11 -18.04
C GLY A 329 -13.95 -25.18 -17.27
N ILE A 330 -14.48 -24.85 -16.09
CA ILE A 330 -14.81 -25.87 -15.10
C ILE A 330 -16.31 -26.10 -15.00
N THR A 331 -16.75 -27.26 -15.47
CA THR A 331 -18.03 -27.90 -15.16
C THR A 331 -17.97 -28.78 -13.89
N GLU A 332 -16.79 -28.93 -13.30
CA GLU A 332 -16.52 -29.76 -12.11
C GLU A 332 -16.56 -28.97 -10.79
N PRO A 333 -16.68 -29.63 -9.62
CA PRO A 333 -16.68 -28.95 -8.32
C PRO A 333 -15.34 -28.24 -8.04
N PHE A 334 -15.40 -27.02 -7.50
CA PHE A 334 -14.22 -26.17 -7.15
C PHE A 334 -13.14 -26.91 -6.33
N LYS A 335 -13.55 -27.82 -5.44
CA LYS A 335 -12.64 -28.65 -4.65
C LYS A 335 -11.75 -29.56 -5.53
N ALA A 336 -12.29 -30.13 -6.60
CA ALA A 336 -11.53 -30.94 -7.55
C ALA A 336 -10.49 -30.10 -8.31
N THR A 337 -10.82 -28.85 -8.63
CA THR A 337 -9.88 -27.88 -9.22
C THR A 337 -8.71 -27.58 -8.29
N ILE A 338 -9.00 -27.32 -7.00
CA ILE A 338 -7.95 -27.08 -5.99
C ILE A 338 -7.02 -28.29 -5.90
N GLU A 339 -7.58 -29.50 -5.87
CA GLU A 339 -6.80 -30.74 -5.80
C GLU A 339 -5.97 -30.94 -7.08
N GLN A 340 -6.50 -30.66 -8.27
CA GLN A 340 -5.75 -30.75 -9.53
C GLN A 340 -4.59 -29.73 -9.59
N VAL A 341 -4.83 -28.49 -9.18
CA VAL A 341 -3.81 -27.44 -9.12
C VAL A 341 -2.73 -27.79 -8.10
N ARG A 342 -3.13 -28.32 -6.94
CA ARG A 342 -2.19 -28.72 -5.89
C ARG A 342 -1.35 -29.95 -6.27
N ASN A 343 -1.98 -30.93 -6.91
CA ASN A 343 -1.36 -32.22 -7.26
C ASN A 343 -0.59 -32.19 -8.59
N GLY A 344 -0.66 -31.10 -9.36
CA GLY A 344 0.17 -30.88 -10.54
C GLY A 344 -0.16 -31.82 -11.70
N SER A 345 -1.43 -31.90 -12.10
CA SER A 345 -1.79 -32.67 -13.31
C SER A 345 -1.17 -32.01 -14.55
N GLN A 346 -0.43 -32.82 -15.30
CA GLN A 346 0.56 -32.41 -16.31
C GLN A 346 -0.07 -31.68 -17.50
N THR A 347 0.68 -30.74 -18.10
CA THR A 347 0.48 -30.05 -19.40
C THR A 347 -0.12 -28.63 -19.44
N ARG A 348 0.10 -27.78 -18.42
CA ARG A 348 -0.08 -26.31 -18.57
C ARG A 348 1.05 -25.51 -17.92
N THR A 349 1.54 -24.49 -18.64
CA THR A 349 2.63 -23.56 -18.22
C THR A 349 2.44 -22.90 -16.84
N PRO A 350 1.21 -22.57 -16.38
CA PRO A 350 0.98 -22.03 -15.03
C PRO A 350 1.36 -23.01 -13.90
N HIS A 351 1.09 -24.32 -14.06
CA HIS A 351 1.45 -25.33 -13.05
C HIS A 351 2.96 -25.49 -12.89
N THR A 352 3.71 -25.47 -14.00
CA THR A 352 5.18 -25.52 -13.95
C THR A 352 5.78 -24.31 -13.24
N ALA A 353 5.13 -23.14 -13.36
CA ALA A 353 5.57 -21.95 -12.67
C ALA A 353 5.29 -21.99 -11.17
N LEU A 354 4.12 -22.48 -10.75
CA LEU A 354 3.81 -22.67 -9.33
C LEU A 354 4.78 -23.65 -8.65
N GLN A 355 5.11 -24.77 -9.31
CA GLN A 355 6.09 -25.73 -8.80
C GLN A 355 7.49 -25.10 -8.65
N THR A 356 7.95 -24.39 -9.68
CA THR A 356 9.23 -23.68 -9.65
C THR A 356 9.28 -22.66 -8.50
N ALA A 357 8.19 -21.92 -8.26
CA ALA A 357 8.11 -21.00 -7.14
C ALA A 357 8.16 -21.70 -5.77
N ARG A 358 7.52 -22.88 -5.63
CA ARG A 358 7.64 -23.72 -4.43
C ARG A 358 9.09 -24.18 -4.20
N ASP A 359 9.80 -24.56 -5.26
CA ASP A 359 11.21 -24.96 -5.18
C ASP A 359 12.13 -23.79 -4.78
N HIS A 360 11.84 -22.58 -5.25
CA HIS A 360 12.54 -21.39 -4.79
C HIS A 360 12.33 -21.12 -3.29
N LEU A 361 11.11 -21.28 -2.79
CA LEU A 361 10.81 -21.13 -1.36
C LEU A 361 11.50 -22.22 -0.52
N ASN A 362 11.59 -23.45 -1.03
CA ASN A 362 12.30 -24.54 -0.37
C ASN A 362 13.81 -24.26 -0.29
N ARG A 363 14.43 -23.74 -1.36
CA ARG A 363 15.84 -23.30 -1.34
C ARG A 363 16.08 -22.17 -0.34
N PHE A 364 15.16 -21.21 -0.26
CA PHE A 364 15.22 -20.13 0.73
C PHE A 364 15.21 -20.70 2.17
N ARG A 365 14.29 -21.65 2.45
CA ARG A 365 14.23 -22.34 3.75
C ARG A 365 15.53 -23.09 4.06
N ALA A 366 16.12 -23.76 3.07
CA ALA A 366 17.38 -24.48 3.23
C ALA A 366 18.55 -23.52 3.54
N MET A 367 18.64 -22.36 2.87
CA MET A 367 19.67 -21.34 3.12
C MET A 367 19.55 -20.72 4.51
N ILE A 368 18.33 -20.49 5.00
CA ILE A 368 18.11 -20.06 6.39
C ILE A 368 18.57 -21.16 7.37
N THR A 369 18.25 -22.41 7.06
CA THR A 369 18.62 -23.57 7.89
C THR A 369 20.14 -23.74 7.98
N SER A 370 20.87 -23.53 6.88
CA SER A 370 22.33 -23.56 6.85
C SER A 370 23.00 -22.26 7.31
N ARG A 371 22.22 -21.26 7.76
CA ARG A 371 22.68 -19.91 8.15
C ARG A 371 23.39 -19.11 7.04
N ALA A 372 23.14 -19.45 5.78
CA ALA A 372 23.60 -18.70 4.61
C ALA A 372 22.70 -17.47 4.36
N PHE A 373 22.75 -16.49 5.26
CA PHE A 373 21.81 -15.35 5.26
C PHE A 373 21.91 -14.44 4.03
N PRO A 374 23.10 -14.07 3.51
CA PRO A 374 23.19 -13.27 2.27
C PRO A 374 22.56 -13.97 1.07
N ASP A 375 22.78 -15.29 0.95
CA ASP A 375 22.20 -16.11 -0.11
C ASP A 375 20.68 -16.21 0.04
N ALA A 376 20.17 -16.35 1.27
CA ALA A 376 18.75 -16.32 1.55
C ALA A 376 18.11 -14.99 1.11
N GLU A 377 18.76 -13.84 1.37
CA GLU A 377 18.25 -12.55 0.89
C GLU A 377 18.23 -12.45 -0.65
N ALA A 378 19.30 -12.90 -1.32
CA ALA A 378 19.35 -12.94 -2.77
C ALA A 378 18.26 -13.85 -3.35
N GLN A 379 18.05 -15.01 -2.74
CA GLN A 379 17.02 -15.98 -3.11
C GLN A 379 15.61 -15.42 -2.92
N SER A 380 15.38 -14.64 -1.86
CA SER A 380 14.12 -13.93 -1.64
C SER A 380 13.80 -12.97 -2.80
N ARG A 381 14.78 -12.12 -3.18
CA ARG A 381 14.64 -11.21 -4.33
C ARG A 381 14.40 -11.95 -5.64
N GLN A 382 15.05 -13.10 -5.82
CA GLN A 382 14.85 -13.93 -7.01
C GLN A 382 13.44 -14.54 -7.06
N LEU A 383 12.95 -15.10 -5.96
CA LEU A 383 11.59 -15.65 -5.90
C LEU A 383 10.53 -14.59 -6.15
N HIS A 384 10.69 -13.40 -5.55
CA HIS A 384 9.76 -12.30 -5.77
C HIS A 384 9.71 -11.87 -7.24
N ARG A 385 10.87 -11.73 -7.91
CA ARG A 385 10.94 -11.45 -9.36
C ARG A 385 10.28 -12.55 -10.18
N TYR A 386 10.60 -13.81 -9.88
CA TYR A 386 10.04 -14.96 -10.59
C TYR A 386 8.50 -14.98 -10.52
N LEU A 387 7.95 -14.83 -9.31
CA LEU A 387 6.50 -14.80 -9.10
C LEU A 387 5.82 -13.61 -9.78
N TRP A 388 6.55 -12.49 -9.94
CA TRP A 388 6.06 -11.33 -10.66
C TRP A 388 6.06 -11.55 -12.17
N ASP A 389 7.17 -12.04 -12.73
CA ASP A 389 7.34 -12.27 -14.17
C ASP A 389 6.41 -13.36 -14.70
N THR A 390 6.06 -14.32 -13.85
CA THR A 390 5.17 -15.43 -14.19
C THR A 390 3.73 -15.22 -13.73
N TYR A 391 3.42 -14.07 -13.10
CA TYR A 391 2.08 -13.82 -12.57
C TYR A 391 1.04 -13.98 -13.69
N PRO A 392 -0.01 -14.79 -13.49
CA PRO A 392 -1.03 -14.99 -14.51
C PRO A 392 -1.74 -13.65 -14.78
N THR A 393 -1.38 -13.04 -15.91
CA THR A 393 -1.84 -11.71 -16.36
C THR A 393 -2.88 -11.82 -17.47
N GLU A 394 -2.99 -12.97 -18.12
CA GLU A 394 -3.97 -13.24 -19.15
C GLU A 394 -5.22 -13.88 -18.55
N GLY A 395 -6.13 -13.03 -18.08
CA GLY A 395 -7.46 -13.49 -17.76
C GLY A 395 -8.36 -12.48 -17.07
N ALA A 396 -9.55 -12.26 -17.64
CA ALA A 396 -10.70 -11.76 -16.88
C ALA A 396 -10.92 -12.65 -15.64
N ILE A 397 -10.51 -12.20 -14.46
CA ILE A 397 -10.74 -12.93 -13.20
C ILE A 397 -12.25 -13.23 -13.13
N ALA A 398 -12.62 -14.48 -13.36
CA ALA A 398 -13.96 -14.95 -13.07
C ALA A 398 -13.94 -15.14 -11.56
N TYR A 399 -14.37 -14.11 -10.83
CA TYR A 399 -14.63 -14.29 -9.40
C TYR A 399 -15.63 -15.45 -9.30
N PRO A 400 -15.36 -16.50 -8.51
CA PRO A 400 -16.39 -17.48 -8.23
C PRO A 400 -17.59 -16.71 -7.69
N GLU A 401 -18.75 -16.88 -8.31
CA GLU A 401 -19.96 -16.17 -7.89
C GLU A 401 -20.27 -16.57 -6.46
N THR A 402 -20.14 -15.65 -5.50
CA THR A 402 -20.49 -15.90 -4.10
C THR A 402 -21.97 -15.64 -3.90
N ARG A 403 -22.74 -16.71 -3.72
CA ARG A 403 -24.16 -16.68 -3.36
C ARG A 403 -24.25 -17.06 -1.90
N ALA A 404 -24.23 -16.05 -1.03
CA ALA A 404 -24.04 -16.23 0.41
C ALA A 404 -25.29 -15.91 1.23
N ILE A 405 -25.35 -16.52 2.42
CA ILE A 405 -26.34 -16.20 3.45
C ILE A 405 -25.69 -16.08 4.83
N TRP A 406 -26.25 -15.20 5.66
CA TRP A 406 -25.87 -14.99 7.06
C TRP A 406 -26.77 -15.84 7.96
N PHE A 407 -26.16 -16.76 8.71
CA PHE A 407 -26.82 -17.59 9.72
C PHE A 407 -26.72 -16.92 11.08
N ASP A 408 -27.82 -16.30 11.47
CA ASP A 408 -27.95 -15.67 12.77
C ASP A 408 -28.24 -16.69 13.88
N ARG A 409 -28.01 -16.27 15.12
CA ARG A 409 -28.36 -17.00 16.35
C ARG A 409 -29.79 -17.52 16.32
N GLY A 410 -30.75 -16.75 15.82
CA GLY A 410 -32.15 -17.16 15.76
C GLY A 410 -32.33 -18.44 14.95
N THR A 411 -31.65 -18.55 13.81
CA THR A 411 -31.68 -19.75 12.97
C THR A 411 -30.96 -20.91 13.62
N ILE A 412 -29.78 -20.68 14.20
CA ILE A 412 -28.96 -21.71 14.87
C ILE A 412 -29.70 -22.31 16.07
N VAL A 413 -30.28 -21.47 16.94
CA VAL A 413 -31.03 -21.92 18.13
C VAL A 413 -32.31 -22.68 17.74
N ARG A 414 -32.97 -22.30 16.64
CA ARG A 414 -34.15 -23.04 16.14
C ARG A 414 -33.81 -24.41 15.58
N ALA A 415 -32.61 -24.60 15.05
CA ALA A 415 -32.19 -25.88 14.50
C ALA A 415 -32.16 -26.95 15.60
N LYS A 416 -31.66 -26.68 16.82
CA LYS A 416 -31.65 -27.62 17.98
C LYS A 416 -30.91 -28.96 17.79
N SER A 417 -30.67 -29.43 16.56
CA SER A 417 -30.00 -30.69 16.25
C SER A 417 -29.28 -30.63 14.89
N PRO A 418 -28.28 -31.50 14.65
CA PRO A 418 -27.64 -31.64 13.34
C PRO A 418 -28.62 -32.00 12.21
N GLN A 419 -29.65 -32.81 12.48
CA GLN A 419 -30.64 -33.23 11.48
C GLN A 419 -31.53 -32.06 11.03
N ASP A 420 -31.94 -31.22 11.97
CA ASP A 420 -32.72 -30.04 11.68
C ASP A 420 -31.89 -28.98 10.95
N LEU A 421 -30.61 -28.85 11.32
CA LEU A 421 -29.67 -28.00 10.60
C LEU A 421 -29.43 -28.49 9.17
N ALA A 422 -29.34 -29.82 8.97
CA ALA A 422 -29.21 -30.43 7.65
C ALA A 422 -30.35 -30.04 6.70
N ARG A 423 -31.60 -30.05 7.18
CA ARG A 423 -32.77 -29.62 6.39
C ARG A 423 -32.67 -28.17 5.91
N ILE A 424 -32.00 -27.30 6.67
CA ILE A 424 -31.77 -25.91 6.25
C ILE A 424 -30.67 -25.89 5.17
N PHE A 425 -29.55 -26.59 5.40
CA PHE A 425 -28.47 -26.71 4.42
C PHE A 425 -28.92 -27.33 3.09
N ASP A 426 -29.85 -28.30 3.11
CA ASP A 426 -30.45 -28.87 1.90
C ASP A 426 -31.18 -27.81 1.08
N ARG A 427 -32.02 -26.99 1.73
CA ARG A 427 -32.73 -25.89 1.05
C ARG A 427 -31.78 -24.83 0.51
N LEU A 428 -30.68 -24.55 1.22
CA LEU A 428 -29.65 -23.64 0.72
C LEU A 428 -28.98 -24.20 -0.53
N ALA A 429 -28.69 -25.50 -0.55
CA ALA A 429 -28.09 -26.18 -1.70
C ALA A 429 -29.04 -26.15 -2.89
N GLU A 430 -30.32 -26.47 -2.68
CA GLU A 430 -31.37 -26.39 -3.71
C GLU A 430 -31.53 -24.97 -4.26
N ALA A 431 -31.39 -23.94 -3.41
CA ALA A 431 -31.43 -22.53 -3.82
C ALA A 431 -30.13 -22.05 -4.49
N GLY A 432 -29.10 -22.90 -4.58
CA GLY A 432 -27.81 -22.56 -5.17
C GLY A 432 -26.89 -21.72 -4.28
N ILE A 433 -27.19 -21.57 -2.99
CA ILE A 433 -26.27 -20.90 -2.05
C ILE A 433 -24.99 -21.74 -1.94
N ASN A 434 -23.82 -21.11 -2.06
CA ASN A 434 -22.52 -21.79 -1.99
C ASN A 434 -21.65 -21.32 -0.81
N THR A 435 -22.10 -20.34 -0.03
CA THR A 435 -21.35 -19.80 1.10
C THR A 435 -22.28 -19.48 2.27
N VAL A 436 -21.92 -19.90 3.49
CA VAL A 436 -22.65 -19.59 4.72
C VAL A 436 -21.74 -18.84 5.69
N PHE A 437 -22.14 -17.64 6.09
CA PHE A 437 -21.54 -16.91 7.20
C PHE A 437 -22.25 -17.31 8.49
N PHE A 438 -21.61 -18.16 9.30
CA PHE A 438 -22.23 -18.77 10.47
C PHE A 438 -21.84 -17.98 11.73
N GLU A 439 -22.82 -17.39 12.42
CA GLU A 439 -22.57 -16.67 13.66
C GLU A 439 -21.96 -17.62 14.70
N THR A 440 -20.76 -17.33 15.19
CA THR A 440 -20.02 -18.19 16.15
C THR A 440 -20.01 -17.64 17.57
N VAL A 441 -20.20 -16.32 17.71
CA VAL A 441 -20.29 -15.63 18.99
C VAL A 441 -21.51 -14.72 18.98
N ASN A 442 -22.38 -14.91 19.97
CA ASN A 442 -23.59 -14.14 20.17
C ASN A 442 -23.70 -13.66 21.61
N ALA A 443 -23.96 -12.36 21.81
CA ALA A 443 -24.15 -11.73 23.12
C ALA A 443 -23.05 -12.12 24.13
N SER A 444 -21.80 -12.13 23.65
CA SER A 444 -20.62 -12.52 24.41
C SER A 444 -20.52 -14.00 24.82
N TYR A 445 -21.32 -14.89 24.23
CA TYR A 445 -21.23 -16.35 24.38
C TYR A 445 -20.84 -17.02 23.06
N THR A 446 -20.05 -18.09 23.11
CA THR A 446 -19.83 -18.94 21.94
C THR A 446 -21.05 -19.83 21.69
N ILE A 447 -21.46 -20.03 20.45
CA ILE A 447 -22.56 -20.99 20.13
C ILE A 447 -22.10 -22.45 20.15
N TYR A 448 -20.80 -22.69 20.25
CA TYR A 448 -20.16 -24.01 20.28
C TYR A 448 -19.25 -24.15 21.52
N PRO A 449 -18.89 -25.38 21.94
CA PRO A 449 -17.91 -25.61 22.99
C PRO A 449 -16.54 -25.04 22.61
N SER A 450 -16.01 -24.10 23.39
CA SER A 450 -14.74 -23.42 23.11
C SER A 450 -13.75 -23.58 24.26
N THR A 451 -12.45 -23.67 23.94
CA THR A 451 -11.39 -23.69 24.95
C THR A 451 -10.94 -22.28 25.37
N VAL A 452 -11.21 -21.27 24.54
CA VAL A 452 -10.83 -19.86 24.78
C VAL A 452 -11.95 -19.09 25.50
N ALA A 453 -13.20 -19.43 25.20
CA ALA A 453 -14.37 -18.94 25.93
C ALA A 453 -15.29 -20.12 26.34
N PRO A 454 -14.93 -20.85 27.42
CA PRO A 454 -15.63 -22.05 27.88
C PRO A 454 -17.15 -21.99 28.02
N GLU A 455 -17.73 -20.84 28.34
CA GLU A 455 -19.17 -20.69 28.51
C GLU A 455 -19.87 -20.64 27.15
N GLN A 456 -20.31 -21.81 26.71
CA GLN A 456 -21.21 -21.92 25.58
C GLN A 456 -22.56 -21.26 25.90
N ASN A 457 -23.17 -20.65 24.89
CA ASN A 457 -24.50 -20.08 24.93
C ASN A 457 -25.50 -21.13 25.45
N PRO A 458 -26.26 -20.83 26.52
CA PRO A 458 -27.18 -21.79 27.12
C PRO A 458 -28.25 -22.32 26.15
N LEU A 459 -28.60 -21.55 25.11
CA LEU A 459 -29.60 -21.93 24.11
C LEU A 459 -29.11 -22.95 23.08
N THR A 460 -27.80 -23.21 23.04
CA THR A 460 -27.18 -24.21 22.15
C THR A 460 -26.48 -25.31 22.94
N GLN A 461 -26.56 -25.30 24.27
CA GLN A 461 -25.99 -26.35 25.11
C GLN A 461 -26.54 -27.73 24.75
N GLY A 462 -25.70 -28.75 24.92
CA GLY A 462 -26.04 -30.14 24.60
C GLY A 462 -25.70 -30.57 23.19
N TRP A 463 -25.22 -29.66 22.32
CA TRP A 463 -24.68 -30.01 21.01
C TRP A 463 -23.66 -28.97 20.51
N ASP A 464 -22.95 -29.30 19.43
CA ASP A 464 -22.00 -28.41 18.75
C ASP A 464 -22.56 -27.99 17.38
N PRO A 465 -23.21 -26.82 17.28
CA PRO A 465 -23.77 -26.33 16.04
C PRO A 465 -22.70 -26.01 14.99
N LEU A 466 -21.51 -25.55 15.41
CA LEU A 466 -20.44 -25.18 14.49
C LEU A 466 -19.83 -26.41 13.84
N ALA A 467 -19.52 -27.45 14.63
CA ALA A 467 -19.01 -28.70 14.09
C ALA A 467 -20.02 -29.37 13.14
N ALA A 468 -21.32 -29.35 13.50
CA ALA A 468 -22.38 -29.85 12.62
C ALA A 468 -22.45 -29.03 11.31
N ALA A 469 -22.42 -27.70 11.39
CA ALA A 469 -22.49 -26.83 10.21
C ALA A 469 -21.28 -27.03 9.28
N VAL A 470 -20.07 -27.14 9.81
CA VAL A 470 -18.84 -27.41 9.02
C VAL A 470 -19.00 -28.71 8.23
N LYS A 471 -19.45 -29.78 8.91
CA LYS A 471 -19.69 -31.07 8.25
C LYS A 471 -20.73 -30.94 7.13
N LEU A 472 -21.88 -30.35 7.42
CA LEU A 472 -22.99 -30.22 6.47
C LEU A 472 -22.67 -29.34 5.26
N ALA A 473 -21.90 -28.26 5.47
CA ALA A 473 -21.40 -27.40 4.41
C ALA A 473 -20.48 -28.18 3.46
N HIS A 474 -19.50 -28.89 4.01
CA HIS A 474 -18.55 -29.67 3.22
C HIS A 474 -19.22 -30.80 2.42
N GLU A 475 -20.21 -31.49 3.01
CA GLU A 475 -20.99 -32.52 2.31
C GLU A 475 -21.72 -31.98 1.07
N ARG A 476 -22.06 -30.68 1.06
CA ARG A 476 -22.79 -30.00 -0.02
C ARG A 476 -21.90 -29.14 -0.91
N GLY A 477 -20.58 -29.20 -0.73
CA GLY A 477 -19.63 -28.38 -1.49
C GLY A 477 -19.75 -26.88 -1.21
N MET A 478 -20.29 -26.50 -0.05
CA MET A 478 -20.41 -25.10 0.39
C MET A 478 -19.21 -24.68 1.22
N GLU A 479 -18.88 -23.40 1.16
CA GLU A 479 -17.97 -22.77 2.10
C GLU A 479 -18.71 -22.34 3.37
N LEU A 480 -18.06 -22.51 4.52
CA LEU A 480 -18.55 -22.00 5.80
C LEU A 480 -17.51 -21.09 6.43
N HIS A 481 -17.92 -19.86 6.72
CA HIS A 481 -17.08 -18.82 7.31
C HIS A 481 -17.64 -18.42 8.66
N ALA A 482 -16.77 -18.34 9.67
CA ALA A 482 -17.17 -17.85 10.98
C ALA A 482 -17.46 -16.34 10.92
N TRP A 483 -18.57 -15.93 11.52
CA TRP A 483 -18.98 -14.53 11.66
C TRP A 483 -19.22 -14.19 13.14
N VAL A 484 -18.80 -13.01 13.57
CA VAL A 484 -19.09 -12.45 14.89
C VAL A 484 -19.79 -11.10 14.77
N TRP A 485 -20.80 -10.87 15.61
CA TRP A 485 -21.45 -9.58 15.74
C TRP A 485 -20.83 -8.74 16.86
N LEU A 486 -19.79 -7.96 16.52
CA LEU A 486 -18.98 -7.22 17.49
C LEU A 486 -19.80 -6.27 18.39
N PHE A 487 -20.67 -5.45 17.80
CA PHE A 487 -21.49 -4.47 18.54
C PHE A 487 -22.70 -5.08 19.26
N ALA A 488 -22.94 -6.39 19.13
CA ALA A 488 -23.98 -7.11 19.85
C ALA A 488 -23.45 -7.86 21.08
N ALA A 489 -22.17 -7.71 21.41
CA ALA A 489 -21.63 -8.14 22.70
C ALA A 489 -22.30 -7.34 23.83
N ALA A 490 -22.48 -7.96 25.01
CA ALA A 490 -23.17 -7.36 26.16
C ALA A 490 -24.57 -6.80 25.84
N ASN A 491 -25.32 -7.47 24.95
CA ASN A 491 -26.62 -6.99 24.50
C ASN A 491 -27.64 -7.00 25.65
N GLN A 492 -28.05 -5.82 26.11
CA GLN A 492 -28.96 -5.66 27.25
C GLN A 492 -30.31 -6.37 27.05
N ARG A 493 -30.81 -6.44 25.81
CA ARG A 493 -32.05 -7.16 25.49
C ARG A 493 -31.85 -8.68 25.57
N HIS A 494 -30.68 -9.17 25.16
CA HIS A 494 -30.31 -10.56 25.37
C HIS A 494 -30.18 -10.89 26.87
N ASN A 495 -29.55 -10.01 27.64
CA ASN A 495 -29.44 -10.16 29.10
C ASN A 495 -30.81 -10.30 29.74
N ALA A 496 -31.78 -9.46 29.36
CA ALA A 496 -33.15 -9.55 29.85
C ALA A 496 -33.82 -10.91 29.53
N VAL A 497 -33.63 -11.44 28.32
CA VAL A 497 -34.15 -12.77 27.92
C VAL A 497 -33.50 -13.90 28.72
N MET A 498 -32.24 -13.75 29.09
CA MET A 498 -31.47 -14.75 29.83
C MET A 498 -31.55 -14.57 31.36
N GLY A 499 -32.29 -13.58 31.86
CA GLY A 499 -32.36 -13.27 33.30
C GLY A 499 -31.06 -12.72 33.89
N GLN A 500 -30.21 -12.10 33.06
CA GLN A 500 -28.93 -11.51 33.46
C GLN A 500 -29.05 -10.01 33.77
N PRO A 501 -28.14 -9.44 34.59
CA PRO A 501 -28.08 -8.00 34.83
C PRO A 501 -27.95 -7.17 33.54
N PRO A 502 -28.52 -5.95 33.47
CA PRO A 502 -28.43 -5.10 32.28
C PRO A 502 -27.00 -4.75 31.86
N ASP A 503 -26.08 -4.63 32.82
CA ASP A 503 -24.67 -4.30 32.65
C ASP A 503 -23.76 -5.55 32.52
N TYR A 504 -24.34 -6.74 32.50
CA TYR A 504 -23.59 -7.97 32.34
C TYR A 504 -22.92 -8.02 30.96
N LEU A 505 -21.58 -7.99 30.95
CA LEU A 505 -20.79 -7.94 29.72
C LEU A 505 -20.67 -9.31 29.03
N GLY A 506 -20.93 -10.39 29.76
CA GLY A 506 -20.84 -11.77 29.29
C GLY A 506 -19.41 -12.30 29.15
N PRO A 507 -19.27 -13.62 28.99
CA PRO A 507 -18.03 -14.35 29.28
C PRO A 507 -16.85 -14.05 28.35
N VAL A 508 -17.12 -13.61 27.12
CA VAL A 508 -16.06 -13.20 26.18
C VAL A 508 -15.47 -11.83 26.53
N LEU A 509 -16.24 -10.94 27.16
CA LEU A 509 -15.79 -9.57 27.48
C LEU A 509 -15.33 -9.39 28.93
N THR A 510 -15.67 -10.30 29.84
CA THR A 510 -15.32 -10.22 31.27
C THR A 510 -14.04 -10.97 31.64
N ARG A 511 -13.27 -11.45 30.67
CA ARG A 511 -12.04 -12.22 30.90
C ARG A 511 -10.78 -11.40 30.79
#